data_AF-A0A2L2BPP4-F1
#
_entry.id   AF-A0A2L2BPP4-F1
#
_cell.length_a   1.000
_cell.length_b   1.000
_cell.length_c   1.000
_cell.angle_alpha   90.00
_cell.angle_beta   90.00
_cell.angle_gamma   90.00
#
_symmetry.space_group_name_H-M   'P 1'
#
loop_
_entity.id
_entity.type
_entity.pdbx_description
1 polymer ?
#
loop_
_entity_poly.entity_id
_entity_poly.type
_entity_poly.pdbx_seq_one_letter_code
_entity_poly.pdbx_strand_id
1 'polypeptide(L)'
;MSIAESGTARQLVLVDGRSGAGKTQWASALARESGFTLLSLDEVYPGWDGLDAGHWHTYQHGIVPWSEGRVARLRMWDWARSRPGGVREIGPEVNLIIEGCGALSTFTALYATTRLWVDADDEVRKQRALDRDGEQFAPHWLRWALQEERFYRIHQSRSLADSIITA
;
A
#
# COMPACT_ATOMS: atom_id res chain seq x y z
N MET A 1 32.25 23.39 13.51
CA MET A 1 32.02 21.93 13.48
C MET A 1 30.65 21.71 14.12
N SER A 2 29.60 21.71 13.30
CA SER A 2 28.23 21.54 13.79
C SER A 2 27.99 20.04 13.99
N ILE A 3 27.59 19.67 15.19
CA ILE A 3 27.19 18.30 15.51
C ILE A 3 25.81 18.16 14.87
N ALA A 4 25.72 17.43 13.76
CA ALA A 4 24.44 17.09 13.17
C ALA A 4 23.67 16.29 14.23
N GLU A 5 22.54 16.83 14.68
CA GLU A 5 21.58 16.06 15.48
C GLU A 5 21.26 14.80 14.69
N SER A 6 21.47 13.64 15.33
CA SER A 6 21.11 12.35 14.77
C SER A 6 19.59 12.27 14.73
N GLY A 7 18.98 12.86 13.70
CA GLY A 7 17.57 12.71 13.40
C GLY A 7 17.28 11.21 13.29
N THR A 8 16.25 10.74 13.99
CA THR A 8 15.78 9.36 13.87
C THR A 8 15.60 9.02 12.41
N ALA A 9 16.26 7.96 11.93
CA ALA A 9 16.15 7.54 10.54
C ALA A 9 14.68 7.37 10.16
N ARG A 10 14.25 8.04 9.08
CA ARG A 10 12.86 8.05 8.61
C ARG A 10 12.39 6.62 8.34
N GLN A 11 11.19 6.30 8.80
CA GLN A 11 10.65 4.95 8.78
C GLN A 11 9.60 4.80 7.69
N LEU A 12 9.68 3.67 6.97
CA LEU A 12 8.70 3.25 5.99
C LEU A 12 8.23 1.84 6.33
N VAL A 13 6.96 1.73 6.69
CA VAL A 13 6.27 0.47 6.93
C VAL A 13 5.44 0.14 5.69
N LEU A 14 5.66 -1.03 5.11
CA LEU A 14 4.84 -1.55 4.01
C LEU A 14 3.92 -2.64 4.57
N VAL A 15 2.62 -2.52 4.32
CA VAL A 15 1.60 -3.47 4.75
C VAL A 15 0.87 -4.02 3.53
N ASP A 16 1.25 -5.22 3.11
CA ASP A 16 0.67 -5.89 1.94
C ASP A 16 -0.14 -7.12 2.37
N GLY A 17 -0.79 -7.78 1.43
CA GLY A 17 -1.75 -8.85 1.66
C GLY A 17 -2.86 -8.79 0.62
N ARG A 18 -3.60 -9.89 0.43
CA ARG A 18 -4.66 -9.95 -0.58
C ARG A 18 -5.88 -9.10 -0.21
N SER A 19 -6.73 -8.81 -1.19
CA SER A 19 -8.02 -8.15 -0.95
C SER A 19 -8.83 -8.94 0.06
N GLY A 20 -9.53 -8.21 0.96
CA GLY A 20 -10.29 -8.81 2.07
C GLY A 20 -9.45 -9.29 3.26
N ALA A 21 -8.12 -9.16 3.25
CA ALA A 21 -7.27 -9.65 4.34
C ALA A 21 -7.31 -8.82 5.63
N GLY A 22 -7.92 -7.62 5.63
CA GLY A 22 -7.98 -6.76 6.82
C GLY A 22 -6.84 -5.74 6.95
N LYS A 23 -5.99 -5.59 5.91
CA LYS A 23 -4.88 -4.62 5.86
C LYS A 23 -5.27 -3.22 6.31
N THR A 24 -6.30 -2.64 5.71
CA THR A 24 -6.72 -1.26 5.96
C THR A 24 -7.07 -1.03 7.43
N GLN A 25 -7.76 -1.98 8.07
CA GLN A 25 -8.12 -1.87 9.48
C GLN A 25 -6.86 -1.93 10.37
N TRP A 26 -5.99 -2.89 10.11
CA TRP A 26 -4.74 -3.07 10.87
C TRP A 26 -3.79 -1.88 10.71
N ALA A 27 -3.54 -1.43 9.47
CA ALA A 27 -2.68 -0.31 9.16
C ALA A 27 -3.23 1.02 9.70
N SER A 28 -4.56 1.19 9.71
CA SER A 28 -5.19 2.37 10.33
C SER A 28 -5.01 2.40 11.85
N ALA A 29 -5.10 1.26 12.52
CA ALA A 29 -4.82 1.16 13.95
C ALA A 29 -3.34 1.51 14.23
N LEU A 30 -2.41 0.91 13.48
CA LEU A 30 -0.98 1.21 13.60
C LEU A 30 -0.68 2.69 13.36
N ALA A 31 -1.28 3.31 12.34
CA ALA A 31 -1.09 4.72 12.04
C ALA A 31 -1.57 5.62 13.19
N ARG A 32 -2.70 5.30 13.82
CA ARG A 32 -3.22 6.04 14.99
C ARG A 32 -2.30 5.92 16.20
N GLU A 33 -1.74 4.74 16.45
CA GLU A 33 -0.87 4.48 17.60
C GLU A 33 0.53 5.10 17.42
N SER A 34 1.09 4.98 16.21
CA SER A 34 2.44 5.47 15.90
C SER A 34 2.51 6.95 15.51
N GLY A 35 1.38 7.53 15.07
CA GLY A 35 1.34 8.87 14.46
C GLY A 35 1.89 8.94 13.04
N PHE A 36 2.14 7.82 12.37
CA PHE A 36 2.70 7.80 11.02
C PHE A 36 1.64 8.20 9.99
N THR A 37 2.10 8.80 8.88
CA THR A 37 1.21 9.14 7.77
C THR A 37 0.86 7.88 6.99
N LEU A 38 -0.45 7.57 6.92
CA LEU A 38 -0.97 6.42 6.18
C LEU A 38 -1.33 6.78 4.73
N LEU A 39 -0.76 6.07 3.76
CA LEU A 39 -1.16 6.08 2.36
C LEU A 39 -1.81 4.74 2.01
N SER A 40 -3.07 4.78 1.58
CA SER A 40 -3.76 3.60 1.04
C SER A 40 -3.60 3.57 -0.48
N LEU A 41 -3.16 2.44 -1.03
CA LEU A 41 -3.06 2.26 -2.47
C LEU A 41 -4.43 2.19 -3.16
N ASP A 42 -5.51 1.89 -2.42
CA ASP A 42 -6.88 1.96 -2.93
C ASP A 42 -7.20 3.38 -3.43
N GLU A 43 -6.59 4.42 -2.85
CA GLU A 43 -6.74 5.81 -3.29
C GLU A 43 -5.91 6.14 -4.55
N VAL A 44 -5.04 5.23 -5.00
CA VAL A 44 -4.03 5.46 -6.04
C VAL A 44 -4.29 4.65 -7.31
N TYR A 45 -4.88 3.46 -7.22
CA TYR A 45 -5.05 2.60 -8.40
C TYR A 45 -5.88 3.29 -9.48
N PRO A 46 -5.39 3.34 -10.73
CA PRO A 46 -6.17 3.86 -11.86
C PRO A 46 -7.23 2.86 -12.30
N GLY A 47 -8.29 2.77 -11.51
CA GLY A 47 -9.38 1.83 -11.72
C GLY A 47 -8.99 0.39 -11.39
N TRP A 48 -9.89 -0.51 -11.74
CA TRP A 48 -9.84 -1.92 -11.36
C TRP A 48 -8.79 -2.76 -12.08
N ASP A 49 -8.15 -2.25 -13.13
CA ASP A 49 -7.02 -2.91 -13.81
C ASP A 49 -5.69 -2.23 -13.43
N GLY A 50 -5.72 -1.50 -12.32
CA GLY A 50 -4.70 -0.54 -11.93
C GLY A 50 -3.65 -1.05 -10.94
N LEU A 51 -3.59 -2.34 -10.61
CA LEU A 51 -2.68 -2.83 -9.57
C LEU A 51 -1.21 -2.49 -9.87
N ASP A 52 -0.70 -2.92 -11.04
CA ASP A 52 0.67 -2.62 -11.46
C ASP A 52 0.91 -1.11 -11.60
N ALA A 53 -0.06 -0.39 -12.14
CA ALA A 53 0.06 1.04 -12.41
C ALA A 53 0.09 1.85 -11.10
N GLY A 54 -0.75 1.51 -10.13
CA GLY A 54 -0.75 2.13 -8.81
C GLY A 54 0.50 1.78 -8.00
N HIS A 55 0.99 0.54 -8.11
CA HIS A 55 2.28 0.14 -7.55
C HIS A 55 3.42 1.02 -8.09
N TRP A 56 3.57 1.07 -9.42
CA TRP A 56 4.65 1.84 -10.04
C TRP A 56 4.56 3.33 -9.77
N HIS A 57 3.35 3.88 -9.82
CA HIS A 57 3.12 5.28 -9.51
C HIS A 57 3.51 5.61 -8.07
N THR A 58 3.15 4.73 -7.12
CA THR A 58 3.53 4.90 -5.70
C THR A 58 5.03 4.80 -5.50
N TYR A 59 5.68 3.85 -6.18
CA TYR A 59 7.13 3.71 -6.14
C TYR A 59 7.85 4.97 -6.68
N GLN A 60 7.50 5.38 -7.90
CA GLN A 60 8.21 6.44 -8.63
C GLN A 60 7.93 7.84 -8.10
N HIS A 61 6.70 8.12 -7.66
CA HIS A 61 6.26 9.46 -7.26
C HIS A 61 6.04 9.63 -5.76
N GLY A 62 5.96 8.51 -5.02
CA GLY A 62 5.85 8.45 -3.56
C GLY A 62 7.19 8.12 -2.90
N ILE A 63 7.57 6.84 -2.97
CA ILE A 63 8.67 6.27 -2.19
C ILE A 63 10.02 6.84 -2.60
N VAL A 64 10.34 6.88 -3.90
CA VAL A 64 11.66 7.36 -4.36
C VAL A 64 11.90 8.83 -3.95
N PRO A 65 11.02 9.80 -4.28
CA PRO A 65 11.21 11.18 -3.85
C PRO A 65 11.26 11.34 -2.33
N TRP A 66 10.39 10.65 -1.60
CA TRP A 66 10.41 10.68 -0.13
C TRP A 66 11.76 10.17 0.40
N SER A 67 12.27 9.05 -0.10
CA SER A 67 13.56 8.50 0.34
C SER A 67 14.73 9.45 0.10
N GLU A 68 14.66 10.28 -0.95
CA GLU A 68 15.65 11.30 -1.30
C GLU A 68 15.51 12.61 -0.50
N GLY A 69 14.56 12.70 0.45
CA GLY A 69 14.33 13.92 1.22
C GLY A 69 13.55 14.99 0.46
N ARG A 70 12.80 14.62 -0.59
CA ARG A 70 11.97 15.52 -1.38
C ARG A 70 10.49 15.34 -1.05
N VAL A 71 9.70 16.39 -1.26
CA VAL A 71 8.23 16.29 -1.20
C VAL A 71 7.75 15.34 -2.29
N ALA A 72 7.08 14.26 -1.88
CA ALA A 72 6.47 13.31 -2.79
C ALA A 72 5.09 13.80 -3.24
N ARG A 73 4.72 13.55 -4.50
CA ARG A 73 3.48 14.06 -5.10
C ARG A 73 2.77 12.96 -5.85
N LEU A 74 1.72 12.43 -5.24
CA LEU A 74 0.96 11.31 -5.77
C LEU A 74 -0.34 11.82 -6.38
N ARG A 75 -0.51 11.58 -7.68
CA ARG A 75 -1.84 11.64 -8.29
C ARG A 75 -2.72 10.55 -7.67
N MET A 76 -3.85 10.94 -7.12
CA MET A 76 -4.86 10.03 -6.57
C MET A 76 -5.87 9.66 -7.68
N TRP A 77 -6.67 8.63 -7.44
CA TRP A 77 -7.75 8.22 -8.34
C TRP A 77 -9.13 8.66 -7.83
N ASP A 78 -9.95 9.24 -8.71
CA ASP A 78 -11.36 9.52 -8.44
C ASP A 78 -12.19 8.32 -8.93
N TRP A 79 -12.49 7.39 -8.02
CA TRP A 79 -13.29 6.20 -8.33
C TRP A 79 -14.70 6.54 -8.79
N ALA A 80 -15.32 7.60 -8.24
CA ALA A 80 -16.67 8.00 -8.58
C ALA A 80 -16.78 8.50 -10.03
N ARG A 81 -15.71 9.12 -10.56
CA ARG A 81 -15.65 9.61 -11.94
C ARG A 81 -14.77 8.76 -12.86
N SER A 82 -14.17 7.68 -12.35
CA SER A 82 -13.24 6.81 -13.06
C SER A 82 -12.16 7.58 -13.84
N ARG A 83 -11.48 8.52 -13.16
CA ARG A 83 -10.45 9.38 -13.78
C ARG A 83 -9.37 9.79 -12.77
N PRO A 84 -8.23 10.33 -13.23
CA PRO A 84 -7.25 10.94 -12.34
C PRO A 84 -7.88 12.04 -11.46
N GLY A 85 -7.65 11.96 -10.16
CA GLY A 85 -8.16 12.86 -9.14
C GLY A 85 -7.14 13.93 -8.71
N GLY A 86 -7.23 14.37 -7.45
CA GLY A 86 -6.32 15.36 -6.85
C GLY A 86 -4.86 14.87 -6.72
N VAL A 87 -3.99 15.76 -6.24
CA VAL A 87 -2.62 15.38 -5.81
C VAL A 87 -2.58 15.34 -4.29
N ARG A 88 -2.03 14.27 -3.73
CA ARG A 88 -1.61 14.20 -2.34
C ARG A 88 -0.12 14.50 -2.24
N GLU A 89 0.24 15.46 -1.40
CA GLU A 89 1.64 15.74 -1.07
C GLU A 89 2.03 15.02 0.22
N ILE A 90 3.24 14.47 0.24
CA ILE A 90 3.84 13.85 1.42
C ILE A 90 5.16 14.57 1.70
N GLY A 91 5.26 15.15 2.88
CA GLY A 91 6.46 15.85 3.32
C GLY A 91 7.64 14.90 3.53
N PRO A 92 8.89 15.35 3.33
CA PRO A 92 10.07 14.48 3.43
C PRO A 92 10.40 14.04 4.86
N GLU A 93 9.86 14.73 5.87
CA GLU A 93 10.15 14.51 7.29
C GLU A 93 9.19 13.55 7.99
N VAL A 94 8.15 13.06 7.31
CA VAL A 94 7.16 12.18 7.94
C VAL A 94 7.58 10.71 7.84
N ASN A 95 7.28 9.94 8.88
CA ASN A 95 7.28 8.48 8.80
C ASN A 95 6.02 8.01 8.06
N LEU A 96 6.15 6.94 7.30
CA LEU A 96 5.12 6.46 6.38
C LEU A 96 4.69 5.04 6.67
N ILE A 97 3.37 4.82 6.54
CA ILE A 97 2.77 3.51 6.34
C ILE A 97 2.14 3.51 4.96
N ILE A 98 2.49 2.56 4.11
CA ILE A 98 1.83 2.34 2.83
C ILE A 98 1.15 0.98 2.88
N GLU A 99 -0.16 0.96 2.67
CA GLU A 99 -0.96 -0.25 2.71
C GLU A 99 -1.73 -0.49 1.40
N GLY A 100 -1.88 -1.75 1.02
CA GLY A 100 -2.68 -2.14 -0.14
C GLY A 100 -2.02 -3.26 -0.93
N CYS A 101 -2.80 -3.89 -1.83
CA CYS A 101 -2.29 -4.94 -2.71
C CYS A 101 -1.16 -4.43 -3.60
N GLY A 102 0.03 -5.00 -3.44
CA GLY A 102 1.22 -4.55 -4.17
C GLY A 102 1.97 -3.40 -3.51
N ALA A 103 1.69 -3.09 -2.24
CA ALA A 103 2.56 -2.21 -1.45
C ALA A 103 3.97 -2.78 -1.30
N LEU A 104 4.10 -4.10 -1.20
CA LEU A 104 5.36 -4.81 -1.04
C LEU A 104 5.76 -5.49 -2.34
N SER A 105 6.91 -5.09 -2.90
CA SER A 105 7.50 -5.69 -4.08
C SER A 105 9.02 -5.75 -3.94
N THR A 106 9.67 -6.43 -4.88
CA THR A 106 11.15 -6.44 -4.98
C THR A 106 11.76 -5.05 -5.11
N PHE A 107 10.99 -4.05 -5.58
CA PHE A 107 11.43 -2.66 -5.69
C PHE A 107 11.18 -1.87 -4.41
N THR A 108 9.98 -1.96 -3.82
CA THR A 108 9.61 -1.18 -2.64
C THR A 108 10.25 -1.71 -1.36
N ALA A 109 10.52 -3.01 -1.29
CA ALA A 109 11.16 -3.65 -0.14
C ALA A 109 12.54 -3.06 0.19
N LEU A 110 13.26 -2.51 -0.79
CA LEU A 110 14.58 -1.90 -0.61
C LEU A 110 14.55 -0.61 0.22
N TYR A 111 13.38 0.01 0.35
CA TYR A 111 13.18 1.29 1.03
C TYR A 111 12.50 1.12 2.38
N ALA A 112 11.95 -0.06 2.67
CA ALA A 112 11.14 -0.31 3.85
C ALA A 112 12.02 -0.57 5.07
N THR A 113 11.68 0.06 6.19
CA THR A 113 12.23 -0.29 7.51
C THR A 113 11.46 -1.47 8.13
N THR A 114 10.22 -1.71 7.71
CA THR A 114 9.40 -2.83 8.16
C THR A 114 8.49 -3.30 7.03
N ARG A 115 8.47 -4.61 6.77
CA ARG A 115 7.66 -5.24 5.70
C ARG A 115 6.71 -6.25 6.32
N LEU A 116 5.42 -6.05 6.13
CA LEU A 116 4.38 -6.86 6.76
C LEU A 116 3.45 -7.43 5.71
N TRP A 117 3.07 -8.69 5.91
CA TRP A 117 2.02 -9.34 5.14
C TRP A 117 0.85 -9.68 6.05
N VAL A 118 -0.33 -9.16 5.74
CA VAL A 118 -1.58 -9.53 6.42
C VAL A 118 -2.21 -10.69 5.67
N ASP A 119 -2.37 -11.80 6.38
CA ASP A 119 -2.90 -13.05 5.87
C ASP A 119 -4.28 -13.34 6.46
N ALA A 120 -5.14 -13.91 5.63
CA ALA A 120 -6.45 -14.42 6.03
C ALA A 120 -6.91 -15.50 5.04
N ASP A 121 -7.74 -16.43 5.52
CA ASP A 121 -8.24 -17.54 4.71
C ASP A 121 -9.04 -17.05 3.50
N ASP A 122 -8.94 -17.77 2.38
CA ASP A 122 -9.53 -17.38 1.10
C ASP A 122 -11.04 -17.15 1.17
N GLU A 123 -11.77 -18.04 1.86
CA GLU A 123 -13.21 -17.90 2.07
C GLU A 123 -13.55 -16.68 2.94
N VAL A 124 -12.78 -16.45 4.00
CA VAL A 124 -12.94 -15.28 4.88
C VAL A 124 -12.71 -13.99 4.11
N ARG A 125 -11.65 -13.93 3.30
CA ARG A 125 -11.32 -12.74 2.49
C ARG A 125 -12.40 -12.44 1.47
N LYS A 126 -12.89 -13.47 0.77
CA LYS A 126 -13.95 -13.33 -0.23
C LYS A 126 -15.24 -12.84 0.41
N GLN A 127 -15.64 -13.43 1.54
CA GLN A 127 -16.82 -13.00 2.28
C GLN A 127 -16.68 -11.53 2.73
N ARG A 128 -15.57 -11.17 3.38
CA ARG A 128 -15.29 -9.79 3.83
C ARG A 128 -15.32 -8.77 2.68
N ALA A 129 -14.75 -9.10 1.53
CA ALA A 129 -14.73 -8.20 0.37
C ALA A 129 -16.13 -8.01 -0.24
N LEU A 130 -16.92 -9.08 -0.33
CA LEU A 130 -18.30 -9.00 -0.81
C LEU A 130 -19.21 -8.26 0.17
N ASP A 131 -19.05 -8.47 1.47
CA ASP A 131 -19.84 -7.79 2.50
C ASP A 131 -19.56 -6.28 2.54
N ARG A 132 -18.30 -5.88 2.30
CA ARG A 132 -17.87 -4.47 2.35
C ARG A 132 -18.28 -3.70 1.10
N ASP A 133 -17.98 -4.24 -0.08
CA ASP A 133 -18.04 -3.49 -1.33
C ASP A 133 -19.16 -3.95 -2.27
N GLY A 134 -19.90 -5.00 -1.88
CA GLY A 134 -21.18 -5.41 -2.47
C GLY A 134 -21.18 -5.60 -3.98
N GLU A 135 -22.28 -5.19 -4.62
CA GLU A 135 -22.50 -5.31 -6.08
C GLU A 135 -21.51 -4.51 -6.93
N GLN A 136 -20.84 -3.49 -6.39
CA GLN A 136 -19.84 -2.73 -7.15
C GLN A 136 -18.52 -3.50 -7.31
N PHE A 137 -18.16 -4.33 -6.33
CA PHE A 137 -16.93 -5.13 -6.36
C PHE A 137 -17.13 -6.50 -6.99
N ALA A 138 -18.31 -7.10 -6.82
CA ALA A 138 -18.58 -8.46 -7.29
C ALA A 138 -18.25 -8.70 -8.78
N PRO A 139 -18.57 -7.79 -9.74
CA PRO A 139 -18.19 -7.93 -11.15
C PRO A 139 -16.68 -7.87 -11.39
N HIS A 140 -15.92 -7.35 -10.43
CA HIS A 140 -14.50 -7.08 -10.56
C HIS A 140 -13.62 -8.03 -9.74
N TRP A 141 -14.21 -8.84 -8.84
CA TRP A 141 -13.49 -9.77 -7.98
C TRP A 141 -12.49 -10.64 -8.75
N LEU A 142 -12.96 -11.34 -9.79
CA LEU A 142 -12.11 -12.28 -10.54
C LEU A 142 -10.96 -11.54 -11.24
N ARG A 143 -11.24 -10.41 -11.90
CA ARG A 143 -10.19 -9.66 -12.60
C ARG A 143 -9.15 -9.05 -11.66
N TRP A 144 -9.56 -8.63 -10.46
CA TRP A 144 -8.64 -8.14 -9.45
C TRP A 144 -7.79 -9.28 -8.88
N ALA A 145 -8.41 -10.41 -8.54
CA ALA A 145 -7.73 -11.59 -8.03
C ALA A 145 -6.65 -12.12 -8.99
N LEU A 146 -6.89 -12.06 -10.31
CA LEU A 146 -5.90 -12.43 -11.33
C LEU A 146 -4.70 -11.48 -11.37
N GLN A 147 -4.91 -10.17 -11.16
CA GLN A 147 -3.81 -9.21 -11.05
C GLN A 147 -2.98 -9.47 -9.80
N GLU A 148 -3.62 -9.69 -8.66
CA GLU A 148 -2.94 -10.08 -7.42
C GLU A 148 -2.08 -11.32 -7.62
N GLU A 149 -2.64 -12.38 -8.20
CA GLU A 149 -1.92 -13.63 -8.42
C GLU A 149 -0.68 -13.41 -9.31
N ARG A 150 -0.83 -12.69 -10.42
CA ARG A 150 0.29 -12.35 -11.30
C ARG A 150 1.34 -11.54 -10.55
N PHE A 151 0.93 -10.50 -9.83
CA PHE A 151 1.85 -9.60 -9.11
C PHE A 151 2.66 -10.36 -8.05
N TYR A 152 1.98 -11.13 -7.21
CA TYR A 152 2.65 -11.89 -6.15
C TYR A 152 3.50 -13.04 -6.67
N ARG A 153 3.16 -13.62 -7.83
CA ARG A 153 4.03 -14.58 -8.51
C ARG A 153 5.35 -13.93 -8.96
N ILE A 154 5.31 -12.70 -9.47
CA ILE A 154 6.49 -11.96 -9.94
C ILE A 154 7.34 -11.48 -8.76
N HIS A 155 6.71 -10.84 -7.76
CA HIS A 155 7.44 -10.15 -6.71
C HIS A 155 7.66 -10.97 -5.44
N GLN A 156 6.99 -12.12 -5.30
CA GLN A 156 7.10 -12.98 -4.12
C GLN A 156 6.84 -12.21 -2.82
N SER A 157 5.89 -11.26 -2.83
CA SER A 157 5.71 -10.25 -1.78
C SER A 157 5.56 -10.83 -0.38
N ARG A 158 4.79 -11.93 -0.23
CA ARG A 158 4.65 -12.62 1.07
C ARG A 158 6.00 -13.10 1.62
N SER A 159 6.89 -13.57 0.76
CA SER A 159 8.24 -14.04 1.14
C SER A 159 9.20 -12.89 1.44
N LEU A 160 8.90 -11.66 1.00
CA LEU A 160 9.67 -10.46 1.31
C LEU A 160 9.31 -9.87 2.69
N ALA A 161 8.23 -10.32 3.31
CA ALA A 161 7.77 -9.79 4.59
C ALA A 161 8.69 -10.23 5.75
N ASP A 162 8.95 -9.31 6.67
CA ASP A 162 9.64 -9.59 7.94
C ASP A 162 8.74 -10.34 8.90
N SER A 163 7.41 -10.17 8.78
CA SER A 163 6.42 -10.81 9.62
C SER A 163 5.08 -11.00 8.91
N ILE A 164 4.40 -12.08 9.28
CA ILE A 164 3.04 -12.39 8.84
C ILE A 164 2.09 -12.04 9.99
N ILE A 165 1.05 -11.26 9.68
CA ILE A 165 -0.01 -10.87 10.62
C ILE A 165 -1.28 -11.63 10.23
N THR A 166 -1.89 -12.35 11.16
CA THR A 166 -3.15 -13.06 10.92
C THR A 166 -4.33 -12.22 11.42
N ALA A 167 -5.37 -12.07 10.61
CA ALA A 167 -6.54 -11.22 10.87
C ALA A 167 -7.88 -11.96 10.76
#